data_AF-A0A9X5X949-F1
#
_entry.id   AF-A0A9X5X949-F1
#
_cell.length_a   1.000
_cell.length_b   1.000
_cell.length_c   1.000
_cell.angle_alpha   90.00
_cell.angle_beta   90.00
_cell.angle_gamma   90.00
#
_symmetry.space_group_name_H-M   'P 1'
#
loop_
_entity.id
_entity.type
_entity.pdbx_description
1 polymer ?
#
loop_
_entity_poly.entity_id
_entity_poly.type
_entity_poly.pdbx_seq_one_letter_code
_entity_poly.pdbx_strand_id
1 'polypeptide(L)'
;ESVVDDEQGTGAKARIPGYRVAGKTGTANRVDPATGKYHGYTSSFAGFAPADKPRITVYCAIQNATKGSYFGGQICGPIYKQVMEFALKTLQVPPTGAGAANLPVTFTP
;
A
#
# COMPACT_ATOMS: atom_id res chain seq x y z
N GLU A 1 -8.07 -5.78 -3.48
CA GLU A 1 -8.02 -6.19 -2.05
C GLU A 1 -7.00 -7.28 -1.80
N SER A 2 -6.85 -8.23 -2.72
CA SER A 2 -5.86 -9.32 -2.58
C SER A 2 -4.45 -8.85 -2.17
N VAL A 3 -3.95 -7.72 -2.66
CA VAL A 3 -2.61 -7.24 -2.25
C VAL A 3 -2.48 -6.98 -0.73
N VAL A 4 -3.57 -6.66 -0.03
CA VAL A 4 -3.55 -6.30 1.40
C VAL A 4 -4.18 -7.38 2.29
N ASP A 5 -5.24 -8.05 1.83
CA ASP A 5 -6.00 -9.04 2.62
C ASP A 5 -5.78 -10.51 2.20
N ASP A 6 -5.02 -10.80 1.13
CA ASP A 6 -4.65 -12.18 0.72
C ASP A 6 -3.33 -12.59 1.38
N GLU A 7 -3.18 -13.89 1.71
CA GLU A 7 -1.92 -14.48 2.17
C GLU A 7 -0.80 -14.36 1.12
N GLN A 8 -1.18 -14.28 -0.16
CA GLN A 8 -0.26 -14.06 -1.28
C GLN A 8 0.00 -12.56 -1.56
N GLY A 9 -0.64 -11.67 -0.80
CA GLY A 9 -0.54 -10.22 -0.95
C GLY A 9 0.76 -9.63 -0.38
N THR A 10 1.42 -8.75 -1.14
CA THR A 10 2.67 -8.10 -0.71
C THR A 10 2.48 -6.90 0.24
N GLY A 11 1.22 -6.56 0.53
CA GLY A 11 0.78 -5.35 1.23
C GLY A 11 0.14 -5.60 2.59
N ALA A 12 0.28 -6.78 3.20
CA ALA A 12 -0.35 -7.11 4.48
C ALA A 12 -0.13 -6.08 5.61
N LYS A 13 1.00 -5.36 5.58
CA LYS A 13 1.30 -4.28 6.55
C LYS A 13 0.40 -3.05 6.42
N ALA A 14 -0.33 -2.91 5.31
CA ALA A 14 -1.28 -1.83 5.06
C ALA A 14 -2.71 -2.12 5.55
N ARG A 15 -2.95 -3.29 6.18
CA ARG A 15 -4.27 -3.69 6.68
C ARG A 15 -4.73 -2.80 7.84
N ILE A 16 -5.98 -2.33 7.74
CA ILE A 16 -6.63 -1.47 8.73
C ILE A 16 -7.89 -2.20 9.24
N PRO A 17 -7.95 -2.59 10.53
CA PRO A 17 -9.11 -3.27 11.09
C PRO A 17 -10.41 -2.47 10.87
N GLY A 18 -11.46 -3.16 10.40
CA GLY A 18 -12.78 -2.55 10.14
C GLY A 18 -12.93 -1.85 8.79
N TYR A 19 -11.85 -1.69 8.02
CA TYR A 19 -11.88 -1.07 6.69
C TYR A 19 -11.34 -2.02 5.63
N ARG A 20 -12.04 -2.05 4.49
CA ARG A 20 -11.51 -2.67 3.28
C ARG A 20 -10.45 -1.75 2.68
N VAL A 21 -9.26 -2.31 2.41
CA VAL A 21 -8.15 -1.54 1.83
C VAL A 21 -7.83 -2.08 0.44
N ALA A 22 -7.92 -1.21 -0.57
CA ALA A 22 -7.40 -1.49 -1.90
C ALA A 22 -6.08 -0.74 -2.06
N GLY A 23 -5.01 -1.46 -2.40
CA GLY A 23 -3.72 -0.84 -2.61
C GLY A 23 -2.77 -1.68 -3.43
N LYS A 24 -1.66 -1.06 -3.82
CA LYS A 24 -0.58 -1.67 -4.59
C LYS A 24 0.77 -1.18 -4.09
N THR A 25 1.71 -2.11 -4.03
CA THR A 25 3.12 -1.87 -3.74
C THR A 25 3.86 -1.54 -5.03
N GLY A 26 4.85 -0.67 -4.95
CA GLY A 26 5.76 -0.34 -6.05
C GLY A 26 7.20 -0.30 -5.58
N THR A 27 8.12 -0.72 -6.44
CA THR A 27 9.56 -0.59 -6.23
C THR A 27 10.21 -0.37 -7.59
N ALA A 28 10.85 0.78 -7.76
CA ALA A 28 11.42 1.20 -9.02
C ALA A 28 12.92 1.50 -8.87
N ASN A 29 13.70 1.14 -9.88
CA ASN A 29 15.10 1.58 -9.96
C ASN A 29 15.14 3.11 -10.05
N ARG A 30 15.93 3.74 -9.19
CA ARG A 30 16.08 5.20 -9.17
C ARG A 30 17.25 5.59 -10.07
N VAL A 31 17.10 6.65 -10.86
CA VAL A 31 18.22 7.24 -11.61
C VAL A 31 19.01 8.17 -10.70
N ASP A 32 20.33 8.04 -10.70
CA ASP A 32 21.23 9.02 -10.13
C ASP A 32 21.46 10.16 -11.13
N PRO A 33 21.02 11.40 -10.83
CA PRO A 33 21.14 12.51 -11.75
C PRO A 33 22.58 12.90 -12.06
N ALA A 34 23.55 12.58 -11.19
CA ALA A 34 24.96 12.90 -11.43
C ALA A 34 25.60 11.97 -12.47
N THR A 35 25.16 10.70 -12.52
CA THR A 35 25.79 9.67 -13.37
C THR A 35 24.90 9.22 -14.52
N GLY A 36 23.61 9.54 -14.50
CA GLY A 36 22.60 9.08 -15.47
C GLY A 36 22.31 7.58 -15.39
N LYS A 37 22.86 6.87 -14.40
CA LYS A 37 22.73 5.42 -14.23
C LYS A 37 21.75 5.10 -13.11
N TYR A 38 21.27 3.85 -13.06
CA TYR A 38 20.46 3.39 -11.94
C TYR A 38 21.31 3.26 -10.66
N HIS A 39 20.87 3.89 -9.58
CA HIS A 39 21.47 3.77 -8.27
C HIS A 39 20.42 3.99 -7.15
N GLY A 40 20.19 2.91 -6.39
CA GLY A 40 19.17 2.85 -5.35
C GLY A 40 17.76 2.63 -5.91
N TYR A 41 16.78 2.65 -5.00
CA TYR A 41 15.39 2.36 -5.30
C TYR A 41 14.46 3.46 -4.81
N THR A 42 13.35 3.64 -5.53
CA THR A 42 12.15 4.30 -5.01
C THR A 42 11.19 3.22 -4.53
N SER A 43 10.86 3.25 -3.24
CA SER A 43 9.87 2.36 -2.64
C SER A 43 8.55 3.10 -2.54
N SER A 44 7.43 2.48 -2.93
CA SER A 44 6.13 3.13 -2.88
C SER A 44 4.98 2.22 -2.48
N PHE A 45 3.91 2.85 -1.98
CA PHE A 45 2.62 2.23 -1.75
C PHE A 45 1.52 3.24 -2.08
N ALA A 46 0.57 2.84 -2.91
CA ALA A 46 -0.64 3.60 -3.20
C ALA A 46 -1.85 2.80 -2.73
N GLY A 47 -2.83 3.46 -2.12
CA GLY A 47 -4.09 2.80 -1.78
C GLY A 47 -5.19 3.77 -1.40
N PHE A 48 -6.40 3.23 -1.31
CA PHE A 48 -7.57 3.95 -0.85
C PHE A 48 -8.41 3.09 0.11
N ALA A 49 -9.14 3.78 0.98
CA ALA A 49 -10.05 3.17 1.95
C ALA A 49 -11.25 4.09 2.26
N PRO A 50 -12.41 3.53 2.65
CA PRO A 50 -12.80 2.12 2.48
C PRO A 50 -12.88 1.73 0.99
N ALA A 51 -12.47 0.52 0.61
CA ALA A 51 -12.42 0.12 -0.80
C ALA A 51 -13.81 -0.01 -1.45
N ASP A 52 -14.83 -0.33 -0.65
CA ASP A 52 -16.22 -0.49 -1.05
C ASP A 52 -16.99 0.85 -1.14
N LYS A 53 -16.51 1.88 -0.44
CA LYS A 53 -17.01 3.25 -0.55
C LYS A 53 -15.84 4.24 -0.41
N PRO A 54 -15.04 4.44 -1.46
CA PRO A 54 -13.78 5.21 -1.37
C PRO A 54 -13.99 6.63 -0.85
N ARG A 55 -13.16 7.02 0.13
CA ARG A 55 -13.18 8.38 0.73
C ARG A 55 -11.83 9.06 0.70
N ILE A 56 -10.76 8.29 0.85
CA ILE A 56 -9.40 8.80 1.03
C ILE A 56 -8.45 7.94 0.19
N THR A 57 -7.55 8.60 -0.53
CA THR A 57 -6.40 7.97 -1.19
C THR A 57 -5.12 8.45 -0.51
N VAL A 58 -4.22 7.54 -0.21
CA VAL A 58 -2.88 7.85 0.32
C VAL A 58 -1.85 7.27 -0.63
N TYR A 59 -0.86 8.09 -0.97
CA TYR A 59 0.32 7.67 -1.71
C TYR A 59 1.56 7.97 -0.88
N CYS A 60 2.37 6.94 -0.64
CA CYS A 60 3.65 7.04 0.01
C CYS A 60 4.75 6.69 -1.00
N ALA A 61 5.76 7.54 -1.08
CA ALA A 61 6.95 7.31 -1.89
C ALA A 61 8.19 7.72 -1.07
N ILE A 62 9.12 6.79 -0.91
CA ILE A 62 10.40 7.02 -0.25
C ILE A 62 11.51 6.85 -1.26
N GLN A 63 12.30 7.90 -1.38
CA GLN A 63 13.44 7.97 -2.29
C GLN A 63 14.69 7.44 -1.61
N ASN A 64 15.38 6.51 -2.28
CA ASN A 64 16.67 5.99 -1.88
C ASN A 64 16.71 5.55 -0.41
N ALA A 65 15.83 4.62 -0.04
CA ALA A 65 15.86 4.05 1.31
C ALA A 65 17.20 3.32 1.54
N THR A 66 17.99 3.80 2.50
CA THR A 66 19.37 3.32 2.76
C THR A 66 19.48 2.36 3.94
N LYS A 67 18.39 2.13 4.68
CA LYS A 67 18.35 1.23 5.85
C LYS A 67 17.08 0.39 5.83
N GLY A 68 17.21 -0.87 6.26
CA GLY A 68 16.12 -1.82 6.30
C GLY A 68 15.94 -2.54 4.96
N SER A 69 14.75 -2.44 4.37
CA SER A 69 14.41 -3.02 3.07
C SER A 69 14.38 -1.95 1.98
N TYR A 70 14.24 -2.37 0.71
CA TYR A 70 13.93 -1.52 -0.44
C TYR A 70 12.52 -1.80 -1.02
N PHE A 71 11.81 -2.83 -0.53
CA PHE A 71 10.48 -3.17 -1.04
C PHE A 71 9.41 -2.21 -0.55
N GLY A 72 8.60 -1.69 -1.48
CA GLY A 72 7.51 -0.74 -1.22
C GLY A 72 6.56 -1.16 -0.09
N GLY A 73 6.13 -2.43 -0.08
CA GLY A 73 5.24 -2.94 0.96
C GLY A 73 5.87 -2.96 2.37
N GLN A 74 7.18 -3.14 2.47
CA GLN A 74 7.87 -3.21 3.76
C GLN A 74 8.16 -1.84 4.35
N ILE A 75 8.46 -0.84 3.51
CA ILE A 75 8.76 0.53 3.95
C ILE A 75 7.50 1.39 3.98
N CYS A 76 6.78 1.48 2.86
CA CYS A 76 5.66 2.39 2.69
C CYS A 76 4.35 1.82 3.24
N GLY A 77 4.21 0.50 3.38
CA GLY A 77 3.01 -0.13 3.95
C GLY A 77 2.67 0.35 5.37
N PRO A 78 3.61 0.32 6.34
CA PRO A 78 3.37 0.85 7.69
C PRO A 78 3.05 2.35 7.73
N ILE A 79 3.68 3.14 6.86
CA ILE A 79 3.44 4.59 6.79
C ILE A 79 2.04 4.86 6.24
N TYR A 80 1.67 4.18 5.14
CA TYR A 80 0.32 4.23 4.59
C TYR A 80 -0.72 3.93 5.67
N LYS A 81 -0.52 2.85 6.44
CA LYS A 81 -1.44 2.45 7.51
C LYS A 81 -1.65 3.56 8.52
N GLN A 82 -0.57 4.12 9.08
CA GLN A 82 -0.66 5.17 10.10
C GLN A 82 -1.38 6.42 9.58
N VAL A 83 -1.03 6.87 8.38
CA VAL A 83 -1.65 8.06 7.77
C VAL A 83 -3.13 7.83 7.47
N MET A 84 -3.47 6.66 6.90
CA MET A 84 -4.84 6.33 6.57
C MET A 84 -5.72 6.15 7.82
N GLU A 85 -5.21 5.47 8.87
CA GLU A 85 -5.91 5.35 10.16
C GLU A 85 -6.21 6.72 10.79
N PHE A 86 -5.21 7.61 10.80
CA PHE A 86 -5.39 8.98 11.27
C PHE A 86 -6.44 9.73 10.45
N ALA A 87 -6.38 9.64 9.12
CA ALA A 87 -7.27 10.36 8.23
C ALA A 87 -8.73 9.86 8.33
N LEU A 88 -8.95 8.55 8.35
CA LEU A 88 -10.28 7.94 8.52
C LEU A 88 -10.91 8.34 9.85
N LYS A 89 -10.12 8.31 10.94
CA LYS A 89 -10.59 8.73 12.27
C LYS A 89 -10.92 10.22 12.31
N THR A 90 -10.05 11.06 11.77
CA THR A 90 -10.22 12.52 11.74
C THR A 90 -11.45 12.94 10.95
N LEU A 91 -11.70 12.27 9.82
CA LEU A 91 -12.85 12.55 8.95
C LEU A 91 -14.12 11.78 9.37
N GLN A 92 -14.07 11.08 10.51
CA GLN A 92 -15.18 10.30 11.07
C GLN A 92 -15.82 9.37 10.02
N VAL A 93 -15.00 8.79 9.15
CA VAL A 93 -15.48 7.80 8.18
C VAL A 93 -15.88 6.55 8.98
N PRO A 94 -17.11 6.04 8.86
CA PRO A 94 -17.49 4.83 9.58
C PRO A 94 -16.81 3.59 8.96
N PRO A 95 -16.40 2.60 9.78
CA PRO A 95 -16.04 1.27 9.29
C PRO A 95 -17.21 0.67 8.50
N THR A 96 -16.92 0.02 7.37
CA THR A 96 -17.97 -0.55 6.52
C THR A 96 -18.33 -1.98 6.90
N GLY A 97 -17.46 -2.67 7.68
CA GLY A 97 -17.71 -4.01 8.22
C GLY A 97 -17.85 -5.12 7.16
N ALA A 98 -17.83 -4.76 5.88
CA ALA A 98 -17.90 -5.70 4.77
C ALA A 98 -16.58 -6.46 4.65
N GLY A 99 -16.66 -7.78 4.53
CA GLY A 99 -15.51 -8.60 4.13
C GLY A 99 -15.08 -8.25 2.70
N ALA A 100 -13.77 -8.33 2.43
CA ALA A 100 -13.25 -8.25 1.08
C ALA A 100 -13.82 -9.39 0.22
N ALA A 101 -14.07 -9.15 -1.06
CA ALA A 101 -14.51 -10.21 -1.95
C ALA A 101 -13.32 -11.14 -2.25
N ASN A 102 -13.46 -12.44 -1.98
CA ASN A 102 -12.45 -13.44 -2.34
C ASN A 102 -12.58 -13.78 -3.83
N LEU A 103 -12.02 -12.91 -4.67
CA LEU A 103 -11.94 -13.13 -6.10
C LEU A 103 -10.74 -14.04 -6.43
N PRO A 104 -10.87 -14.97 -7.39
CA PRO A 104 -9.76 -15.82 -7.79
C PRO A 104 -8.61 -14.96 -8.34
N VAL A 105 -7.41 -15.19 -7.79
CA VAL A 105 -6.16 -14.52 -8.19
C VAL A 105 -5.31 -15.38 -9.12
N THR A 106 -5.72 -16.62 -9.33
CA THR A 106 -5.13 -17.59 -10.26
C THR A 106 -6.16 -18.01 -11.30
N PHE A 107 -5.68 -18.45 -12.46
CA PHE A 107 -6.49 -19.01 -13.52
C PHE A 107 -5.87 -20.34 -13.94
N THR A 108 -6.68 -21.41 -13.97
CA THR A 108 -6.30 -22.70 -14.54
C THR A 108 -7.05 -22.85 -15.87
N PRO A 109 -6.36 -22.85 -17.02
CA PRO A 109 -6.97 -22.98 -18.34
C PRO A 109 -7.75 -24.28 -18.56
#